data_AF-A0A157Z0I1-F1
#
_entry.id   AF-A0A157Z0I1-F1
#
_cell.length_a   1.000
_cell.length_b   1.000
_cell.length_c   1.000
_cell.angle_alpha   90.00
_cell.angle_beta   90.00
_cell.angle_gamma   90.00
#
_symmetry.space_group_name_H-M   'P 1'
#
loop_
_entity.id
_entity.type
_entity.pdbx_description
1 polymer ?
#
loop_
_entity_poly.entity_id
_entity_poly.type
_entity_poly.pdbx_seq_one_letter_code
_entity_poly.pdbx_strand_id
1 'polypeptide(L)'
;MNKFELEQNKAFKLANDLKQGGRGRMAAADAQKVDRREQRKLDQAKGLVPFACKLDEKLVRQLKERAEAHEGGMTEVLAELLVKAGLER
;
A
#
# COMPACT_ATOMS: atom_id res chain seq x y z
N MET A 1 23.63 37.37 -23.57
CA MET A 1 23.12 37.10 -22.21
C MET A 1 23.96 37.88 -21.24
N ASN A 2 23.30 38.71 -20.44
CA ASN A 2 23.95 39.59 -19.49
C ASN A 2 24.41 38.78 -18.27
N LYS A 3 25.58 39.08 -17.70
CA LYS A 3 26.13 38.33 -16.54
C LYS A 3 25.16 38.28 -15.36
N PHE A 4 24.36 39.33 -15.18
CA PHE A 4 23.30 39.41 -14.17
C PHE A 4 22.18 38.37 -14.33
N GLU A 5 21.82 38.02 -15.56
CA GLU A 5 20.77 37.02 -15.83
C GLU A 5 21.26 35.62 -15.45
N LEU A 6 22.55 35.33 -15.64
CA LEU A 6 23.14 34.04 -15.25
C LEU A 6 23.20 33.88 -13.74
N GLU A 7 23.51 34.95 -13.00
CA GLU A 7 23.55 34.91 -11.53
C GLU A 7 22.16 34.77 -10.93
N GLN A 8 21.14 35.45 -11.48
CA GLN A 8 19.75 35.24 -11.07
C GLN A 8 19.29 33.79 -11.30
N ASN A 9 19.57 33.24 -12.48
CA ASN A 9 19.20 31.85 -12.77
C ASN A 9 19.89 30.84 -11.82
N LYS A 10 21.12 31.11 -11.40
CA LYS A 10 21.82 30.28 -10.40
C LYS A 10 21.16 30.38 -9.02
N ALA A 11 20.78 31.59 -8.59
CA ALA A 11 20.07 31.79 -7.33
C ALA A 11 18.71 31.07 -7.32
N PHE A 12 17.94 31.12 -8.42
CA PHE A 12 16.67 30.39 -8.54
C PHE A 12 16.84 28.87 -8.48
N LYS A 13 17.91 28.33 -9.08
CA LYS A 13 18.21 26.89 -8.98
C LYS A 13 18.53 26.47 -7.55
N LEU A 14 19.41 27.21 -6.87
CA LEU A 14 19.76 26.94 -5.47
C LEU A 14 18.54 27.02 -4.53
N ALA A 15 17.66 28.00 -4.74
CA ALA A 15 16.43 28.12 -3.96
C ALA A 15 15.45 26.96 -4.19
N ASN A 16 15.36 26.46 -5.43
CA ASN A 16 14.52 25.30 -5.76
C ASN A 16 15.09 24.01 -5.14
N ASP A 17 16.40 23.80 -5.21
CA ASP A 17 17.07 22.64 -4.62
C ASP A 17 16.89 22.60 -3.09
N LEU A 18 17.02 23.75 -2.42
CA LEU A 18 16.79 23.85 -0.97
C LEU A 18 15.34 23.53 -0.59
N LYS A 19 14.37 23.99 -1.39
CA LYS A 19 12.94 23.72 -1.17
C LYS A 19 12.58 22.25 -1.38
N GLN A 20 13.29 21.55 -2.27
CA GLN A 20 13.10 20.12 -2.53
C GLN A 20 13.75 19.23 -1.46
N GLY A 21 14.89 19.65 -0.89
CA GLY A 21 15.59 18.89 0.16
C GLY A 21 14.78 18.67 1.45
N GLY A 22 13.77 19.49 1.72
CA GLY A 22 12.88 19.36 2.88
C GLY A 22 11.72 18.37 2.71
N ARG A 23 11.37 17.97 1.48
CA ARG A 23 10.18 17.14 1.21
C ARG A 23 10.43 15.63 1.24
N GLY A 24 11.68 15.17 1.29
CA GLY A 24 12.02 13.75 1.18
C GLY A 24 12.03 12.95 2.50
N ARG A 25 12.05 13.60 3.67
CA ARG A 25 12.26 12.89 4.95
C ARG A 25 10.99 12.40 5.66
N MET A 26 9.80 12.77 5.18
CA MET A 26 8.54 12.29 5.77
C MET A 26 8.09 10.91 5.24
N ALA A 27 8.84 10.32 4.30
CA ALA A 27 8.52 9.03 3.68
C ALA A 27 9.45 7.88 4.14
N ALA A 28 10.30 8.10 5.15
CA ALA A 28 11.26 7.10 5.65
C ALA A 28 10.67 6.17 6.73
N ALA A 29 9.37 5.83 6.62
CA ALA A 29 8.69 4.89 7.50
C ALA A 29 8.01 3.73 6.73
N ASP A 30 8.49 3.40 5.54
CA ASP A 30 8.11 2.14 4.87
C ASP A 30 9.33 1.22 4.86
N ALA A 31 9.49 0.50 5.98
CA ALA A 31 10.20 -0.76 6.00
C ALA A 31 9.73 -1.61 4.80
N GLN A 32 10.67 -2.10 3.98
CA GLN A 32 10.54 -3.19 3.00
C GLN A 32 9.13 -3.78 2.89
N LYS A 33 8.22 -3.03 2.26
CA LYS A 33 6.91 -3.52 1.85
C LYS A 33 7.03 -3.65 0.35
N VAL A 34 7.03 -4.89 -0.12
CA VAL A 34 6.83 -5.27 -1.52
C VAL A 34 5.92 -4.24 -2.17
N ASP A 35 6.37 -3.69 -3.29
CA ASP A 35 5.75 -2.54 -3.93
C ASP A 35 4.24 -2.79 -4.06
N ARG A 36 3.42 -1.96 -3.39
CA ARG A 36 1.97 -2.22 -3.24
C ARG A 36 1.28 -2.35 -4.61
N ARG A 37 1.91 -1.84 -5.67
CA ARG A 37 1.49 -2.01 -7.07
C ARG A 37 1.70 -3.43 -7.57
N GLU A 38 2.83 -4.06 -7.24
CA GLU A 38 3.13 -5.44 -7.62
C GLU A 38 2.23 -6.41 -6.87
N GLN A 39 1.96 -6.17 -5.57
CA GLN A 39 0.97 -6.94 -4.82
C GLN A 39 -0.41 -6.85 -5.46
N ARG A 40 -0.89 -5.66 -5.81
CA ARG A 40 -2.17 -5.51 -6.52
C ARG A 40 -2.21 -6.20 -7.88
N LYS A 41 -1.09 -6.22 -8.63
CA LYS A 41 -1.01 -6.95 -9.91
C LYS A 41 -1.11 -8.46 -9.68
N LEU A 42 -0.45 -8.99 -8.65
CA LEU A 42 -0.54 -10.39 -8.27
C LEU A 42 -1.95 -10.76 -7.79
N ASP A 43 -2.57 -9.89 -7.01
CA ASP A 43 -3.94 -10.06 -6.53
C ASP A 43 -4.93 -10.03 -7.69
N GLN A 44 -4.79 -9.09 -8.64
CA GLN A 44 -5.59 -9.04 -9.86
C GLN A 44 -5.40 -10.28 -10.73
N ALA A 45 -4.17 -10.76 -10.90
CA ALA A 45 -3.88 -11.99 -11.64
C ALA A 45 -4.54 -13.22 -10.99
N LYS A 46 -4.69 -13.19 -9.65
CA LYS A 46 -5.40 -14.21 -8.87
C LYS A 46 -6.91 -13.94 -8.74
N GLY A 47 -7.45 -12.89 -9.36
CA GLY A 47 -8.87 -12.51 -9.29
C GLY A 47 -9.32 -11.92 -7.96
N LEU A 48 -8.39 -11.56 -7.06
CA LEU A 48 -8.69 -10.95 -5.77
C LEU A 48 -9.08 -9.48 -5.96
N VAL A 49 -10.31 -9.15 -5.58
CA VAL A 49 -10.83 -7.77 -5.58
C VAL A 49 -10.90 -7.27 -4.14
N PRO A 50 -10.41 -6.05 -3.84
CA PRO A 50 -10.58 -5.46 -2.52
C PRO A 50 -12.07 -5.18 -2.25
N PHE A 51 -12.68 -5.98 -1.38
CA PHE A 51 -14.09 -5.86 -1.01
C PHE A 51 -14.22 -5.35 0.43
N ALA A 52 -14.66 -4.09 0.58
CA ALA A 52 -14.80 -3.46 1.88
C ALA A 52 -16.24 -3.65 2.43
N CYS A 53 -16.43 -4.70 3.25
CA CYS A 53 -17.64 -4.86 4.06
C CYS A 53 -17.40 -4.46 5.51
N LYS A 54 -18.42 -3.85 6.12
CA LYS A 54 -18.44 -3.63 7.57
C LYS A 54 -18.82 -4.94 8.25
N LEU A 55 -17.93 -5.46 9.08
CA LEU A 55 -18.13 -6.65 9.90
C LEU A 55 -18.17 -6.27 11.38
N ASP A 56 -18.85 -7.07 12.19
CA ASP A 56 -18.80 -6.95 13.65
C ASP A 56 -17.36 -7.18 14.15
N GLU A 57 -16.92 -6.40 15.12
CA GLU A 57 -15.59 -6.51 15.72
C GLU A 57 -15.31 -7.91 16.26
N LYS A 58 -16.31 -8.57 16.86
CA LYS A 58 -16.16 -9.94 17.37
C LYS A 58 -15.86 -10.94 16.25
N LEU A 59 -16.52 -10.79 15.10
CA LEU A 59 -16.29 -11.63 13.93
C LEU A 59 -14.90 -11.39 13.33
N VAL A 60 -14.45 -10.13 13.27
CA VAL A 60 -13.10 -9.80 12.81
C VAL A 60 -12.03 -10.43 13.72
N ARG A 61 -12.23 -10.48 15.04
CA ARG A 61 -11.31 -11.14 15.96
C ARG A 61 -11.25 -12.65 15.72
N GLN A 62 -12.41 -13.32 15.60
CA GLN A 62 -12.46 -14.75 15.29
C GLN A 62 -11.80 -15.09 13.95
N LEU A 63 -11.96 -14.22 12.94
CA LEU A 63 -11.30 -14.41 11.64
C LEU A 63 -9.78 -14.27 11.75
N LYS A 64 -9.28 -13.32 12.55
CA LYS A 64 -7.84 -13.16 12.80
C LYS A 64 -7.25 -14.36 13.52
N GLU A 65 -7.90 -14.84 14.58
CA GLU A 65 -7.47 -16.04 15.31
C GLU A 65 -7.41 -17.27 14.39
N ARG A 66 -8.40 -17.44 13.50
CA ARG A 66 -8.39 -18.52 12.51
C ARG A 66 -7.31 -18.34 11.44
N ALA A 67 -7.06 -17.11 11.02
CA ALA A 67 -6.03 -16.78 10.04
C ALA A 67 -4.61 -17.01 10.59
N GLU A 68 -4.39 -16.82 11.89
CA GLU A 68 -3.10 -17.12 12.55
C GLU A 68 -2.78 -18.62 12.53
N ALA A 69 -3.81 -19.47 12.53
CA ALA A 69 -3.66 -20.93 12.48
C ALA A 69 -3.59 -21.50 11.04
N HIS A 70 -3.74 -20.68 9.99
CA HIS A 70 -3.82 -21.14 8.60
C HIS A 70 -2.65 -20.64 7.75
N GLU A 71 -1.98 -21.56 7.05
CA GLU A 71 -0.82 -21.25 6.18
C GLU A 71 -1.18 -20.30 5.01
N GLY A 72 -2.45 -20.32 4.58
CA GLY A 72 -3.00 -19.43 3.54
C GLY A 72 -3.37 -18.02 3.99
N GLY A 73 -3.22 -17.72 5.29
CA GLY A 73 -3.57 -16.45 5.89
C GLY A 73 -5.06 -16.09 5.80
N MET A 74 -5.36 -14.80 6.01
CA MET A 74 -6.72 -14.28 6.14
C MET A 74 -7.59 -14.52 4.89
N THR A 75 -7.01 -14.41 3.70
CA THR A 75 -7.78 -14.49 2.45
C THR A 75 -8.24 -15.90 2.14
N GLU A 76 -7.43 -16.93 2.42
CA GLU A 76 -7.83 -18.32 2.22
C GLU A 76 -8.85 -18.77 3.27
N VAL A 77 -8.67 -18.39 4.54
CA VAL A 77 -9.67 -18.65 5.59
C VAL A 77 -11.01 -18.04 5.23
N LEU A 78 -11.02 -16.80 4.71
CA LEU A 78 -12.24 -16.17 4.22
C LEU A 78 -12.84 -16.93 3.03
N ALA A 79 -12.03 -17.33 2.05
CA ALA A 79 -12.50 -18.09 0.90
C ALA A 79 -13.16 -19.41 1.33
N GLU A 80 -12.54 -20.17 2.23
CA GLU A 80 -13.12 -21.41 2.75
C GLU A 80 -14.43 -21.19 3.50
N LEU A 81 -14.51 -20.13 4.32
CA LEU A 81 -15.74 -19.79 5.04
C LEU A 81 -16.86 -19.37 4.10
N LEU A 82 -16.55 -18.63 3.03
CA LEU A 82 -17.51 -18.25 2.00
C LEU A 82 -18.01 -19.46 1.21
N VAL A 83 -17.12 -20.42 0.89
CA VAL A 83 -17.51 -21.68 0.25
C VAL A 83 -18.39 -22.53 1.17
N LYS A 84 -18.03 -22.64 2.46
CA LYS A 84 -18.87 -23.33 3.47
C LYS A 84 -20.22 -22.65 3.67
N ALA A 85 -20.31 -21.34 3.46
CA ALA A 85 -21.56 -20.59 3.51
C ALA A 85 -22.44 -20.76 2.25
N GLY A 86 -21.94 -21.43 1.20
CA GLY A 86 -22.69 -21.77 0.00
C GLY A 86 -22.35 -20.94 -1.25
N LEU A 87 -21.23 -20.22 -1.25
CA LEU A 87 -20.73 -19.52 -2.45
C LEU A 87 -19.78 -20.43 -3.24
N GLU A 88 -19.89 -20.43 -4.56
CA GLU A 88 -18.99 -21.20 -5.44
C GLU A 88 -17.79 -20.34 -5.87
N ARG A 89 -16.66 -20.99 -6.18
CA ARG A 89 -15.37 -20.35 -6.48
C ARG A 89 -15.01 -20.45 -7.95
#